data_AF-A0ABD0RHN3-F1
#
_entry.id   AF-A0ABD0RHN3-F1
#
_cell.length_a   1.000
_cell.length_b   1.000
_cell.length_c   1.000
_cell.angle_alpha   90.00
_cell.angle_beta   90.00
_cell.angle_gamma   90.00
#
_symmetry.space_group_name_H-M   'P 1'
#
loop_
_entity.id
_entity.type
_entity.pdbx_description
1 polymer ?
#
loop_
_entity_poly.entity_id
_entity_poly.type
_entity_poly.pdbx_seq_one_letter_code
_entity_poly.pdbx_strand_id
1 'polypeptide(L)'
;MELDEVVYQDDYGAVSVMSERVSGLASSIYREFERLIKSYDEEVVKELMPLVVNVLENLDSVLTENQEHEVELELLKEDNEQLITQYEREKALRKQAEE
;
A
#
# COMPACT_ATOMS: atom_id res chain seq x y z
N MET A 1 -30.28 -18.16 14.89
CA MET A 1 -29.13 -17.23 14.89
C MET A 1 -28.62 -17.29 13.46
N GLU A 2 -28.92 -16.23 12.72
CA GLU A 2 -28.76 -16.16 11.27
C GLU A 2 -27.28 -16.27 10.89
N LEU A 3 -27.00 -17.06 9.85
CA LEU A 3 -25.68 -17.17 9.26
C LEU A 3 -25.47 -15.90 8.43
N ASP A 4 -24.60 -15.02 8.92
CA ASP A 4 -24.24 -13.80 8.21
C ASP A 4 -23.39 -14.20 6.99
N GLU A 5 -24.01 -14.06 5.83
CA GLU A 5 -23.43 -14.30 4.51
C GLU A 5 -22.48 -13.14 4.23
N VAL A 6 -21.21 -13.30 4.58
CA VAL A 6 -20.17 -12.32 4.26
C VAL A 6 -20.00 -12.34 2.74
N VAL A 7 -20.61 -11.34 2.09
CA VAL A 7 -20.50 -11.07 0.66
C VAL A 7 -19.02 -10.87 0.33
N TYR A 8 -18.46 -11.81 -0.43
CA TYR A 8 -17.21 -11.61 -1.16
C TYR A 8 -17.46 -10.46 -2.14
N GLN A 9 -17.03 -9.26 -1.77
CA GLN A 9 -17.00 -8.15 -2.71
C GLN A 9 -15.86 -8.43 -3.69
N ASP A 10 -16.24 -8.83 -4.90
CA ASP A 10 -15.38 -8.91 -6.07
C ASP A 10 -14.72 -7.54 -6.31
N ASP A 11 -13.47 -7.36 -5.88
CA ASP A 11 -12.65 -6.19 -6.22
C ASP A 11 -11.93 -6.38 -7.57
N TYR A 12 -12.65 -6.94 -8.54
CA TYR A 12 -12.20 -6.99 -9.92
C TYR A 12 -12.37 -5.61 -10.56
N GLY A 13 -11.34 -4.76 -10.44
CA GLY A 13 -11.14 -3.65 -11.37
C GLY A 13 -10.99 -2.26 -10.78
N ALA A 14 -10.53 -2.11 -9.54
CA ALA A 14 -9.83 -0.89 -9.19
C ALA A 14 -8.54 -0.87 -10.03
N VAL A 15 -8.53 -0.13 -11.15
CA VAL A 15 -7.28 0.37 -11.72
C VAL A 15 -6.63 1.13 -10.57
N SER A 16 -5.70 0.48 -9.86
CA SER A 16 -4.99 1.09 -8.75
C SER A 16 -4.48 2.43 -9.24
N VAL A 17 -4.98 3.50 -8.63
CA VAL A 17 -4.59 4.85 -9.03
C VAL A 17 -3.13 4.97 -8.61
N MET A 18 -2.25 4.91 -9.61
CA MET A 18 -0.81 4.96 -9.42
C MET A 18 -0.45 6.06 -8.42
N SER A 19 0.36 5.74 -7.42
CA SER A 19 0.69 6.67 -6.34
C SER A 19 1.20 8.00 -6.89
N GLU A 20 0.86 9.12 -6.24
CA GLU A 20 1.27 10.46 -6.69
C GLU A 20 2.80 10.55 -6.89
N ARG A 21 3.54 9.83 -6.06
CA ARG A 21 5.01 9.73 -6.15
C ARG A 21 5.46 9.01 -7.42
N VAL A 22 4.88 7.86 -7.76
CA VAL A 22 5.21 7.13 -9.00
C VAL A 22 4.74 7.92 -10.23
N SER A 23 3.57 8.55 -10.14
CA SER A 23 3.04 9.41 -11.21
C SER A 23 3.95 10.61 -11.51
N GLY A 24 4.49 11.25 -10.48
CA GLY A 24 5.48 12.32 -10.63
C GLY A 24 6.80 11.86 -11.27
N LEU A 25 7.28 10.67 -10.89
CA LEU A 25 8.47 10.05 -11.50
C LEU A 25 8.22 9.70 -12.96
N ALA A 26 7.11 9.04 -13.27
CA ALA A 26 6.69 8.71 -14.63
C ALA A 26 6.65 9.96 -15.50
N SER A 27 5.96 11.01 -15.04
CA SER A 27 5.86 12.29 -15.74
C SER A 27 7.23 12.90 -16.05
N SER A 28 8.16 12.83 -15.10
CA SER A 28 9.53 13.34 -15.28
C SER A 28 10.33 12.52 -16.29
N ILE A 29 10.22 11.19 -16.24
CA ILE A 29 10.93 10.28 -17.15
C ILE A 29 10.39 10.42 -18.58
N TYR A 30 9.06 10.42 -18.75
CA TYR A 30 8.45 10.60 -20.07
C TYR A 30 8.82 11.95 -20.70
N ARG A 31 8.96 13.01 -19.90
CA ARG A 31 9.46 14.31 -20.40
C ARG A 31 10.91 14.24 -20.89
N GLU A 32 11.77 13.46 -20.24
CA GLU A 32 13.13 13.19 -20.74
C GLU A 32 13.10 12.34 -22.02
N PHE A 33 12.25 11.31 -22.09
CA PHE A 33 12.07 10.53 -23.31
C PHE A 33 11.62 11.39 -24.48
N GLU A 34 10.67 12.30 -24.28
CA GLU A 34 10.29 13.25 -25.32
C GLU A 34 11.46 14.11 -25.83
N ARG A 35 12.37 14.53 -24.93
CA ARG A 35 13.57 15.28 -25.33
C ARG A 35 14.53 14.41 -26.14
N LEU A 36 14.70 13.15 -25.75
CA LEU A 36 15.54 12.19 -26.47
C LEU A 36 14.97 11.89 -27.86
N ILE A 37 13.68 11.61 -27.97
CA ILE A 37 12.97 11.38 -29.24
C ILE A 37 13.15 12.58 -30.17
N LYS A 38 12.98 13.81 -29.65
CA LYS A 38 13.16 15.04 -30.43
C LYS A 38 14.60 15.23 -30.95
N SER A 39 15.58 14.70 -30.23
CA SER A 39 17.01 14.92 -30.54
C SER A 39 17.61 13.78 -31.37
N TYR A 40 17.13 12.55 -31.20
CA TYR A 40 17.76 11.33 -31.68
C TYR A 40 16.81 10.29 -32.29
N ASP A 41 15.52 10.63 -32.46
CA ASP A 41 14.44 9.74 -32.94
C ASP A 41 13.94 8.71 -31.90
N GLU A 42 12.80 8.07 -32.17
CA GLU A 42 12.10 7.16 -31.25
C GLU A 42 12.85 5.85 -30.97
N GLU A 43 13.66 5.39 -31.91
CA GLU A 43 14.37 4.11 -31.78
C GLU A 43 15.30 4.06 -30.55
N VAL A 44 15.78 5.21 -30.04
CA VAL A 44 16.66 5.25 -28.86
C VAL A 44 15.94 4.92 -27.55
N VAL A 45 14.61 5.04 -27.49
CA VAL A 45 13.82 4.75 -26.28
C VAL A 45 12.93 3.52 -26.42
N LYS A 46 12.77 2.97 -27.61
CA LYS A 46 11.83 1.90 -27.93
C LYS A 46 11.97 0.67 -27.04
N GLU A 47 13.20 0.19 -26.82
CA GLU A 47 13.47 -0.95 -25.95
C GLU A 47 13.54 -0.57 -24.46
N LEU A 48 13.84 0.70 -24.16
CA LEU A 48 13.97 1.20 -22.79
C LEU A 48 12.60 1.50 -22.16
N MET A 49 11.65 1.98 -22.95
CA MET A 49 10.30 2.35 -22.50
C MET A 49 9.58 1.21 -21.77
N PRO A 50 9.49 -0.03 -22.30
CA PRO A 50 8.83 -1.13 -21.57
C PRO A 50 9.57 -1.49 -20.27
N LEU A 51 10.90 -1.36 -20.23
CA LEU A 51 11.68 -1.60 -19.00
C LEU A 51 11.35 -0.56 -17.93
N VAL A 52 11.26 0.72 -18.31
CA VAL A 52 10.88 1.79 -17.39
C VAL A 52 9.44 1.65 -16.91
N VAL A 53 8.50 1.33 -17.81
CA VAL A 53 7.11 1.05 -17.43
C VAL A 53 7.05 -0.06 -16.39
N ASN A 54 7.71 -1.20 -16.66
CA ASN A 54 7.77 -2.32 -15.72
C ASN A 54 8.36 -1.91 -14.37
N VAL A 55 9.44 -1.12 -14.35
CA VAL A 55 10.03 -0.62 -13.09
C VAL A 55 9.06 0.28 -12.32
N LEU A 56 8.31 1.16 -13.00
CA LEU A 56 7.33 2.03 -12.37
C LEU A 56 6.13 1.24 -11.82
N GLU A 57 5.65 0.24 -12.56
CA GLU A 57 4.57 -0.66 -12.13
C GLU A 57 4.98 -1.48 -10.91
N ASN A 58 6.18 -2.06 -10.90
CA ASN A 58 6.69 -2.78 -9.72
C ASN A 58 6.87 -1.86 -8.52
N LEU A 59 7.36 -0.63 -8.73
CA LEU A 59 7.50 0.35 -7.67
C LEU A 59 6.14 0.70 -7.05
N ASP A 60 5.12 0.87 -7.89
CA ASP A 60 3.77 1.16 -7.43
C ASP A 60 3.18 -0.02 -6.62
N SER A 61 3.34 -1.25 -7.11
CA SER A 61 2.92 -2.47 -6.39
C SER A 61 3.56 -2.56 -5.00
N VAL A 62 4.89 -2.38 -4.91
CA VAL A 62 5.61 -2.45 -3.63
C VAL A 62 5.20 -1.31 -2.70
N LEU A 63 4.89 -0.12 -3.23
CA LEU A 63 4.40 0.98 -2.41
C LEU A 63 2.99 0.71 -1.85
N THR A 64 2.09 0.15 -2.66
CA THR A 64 0.75 -0.26 -2.22
C THR A 64 0.84 -1.34 -1.16
N GLU A 65 1.59 -2.41 -1.39
CA GLU A 65 1.80 -3.49 -0.40
C GLU A 65 2.39 -2.94 0.91
N ASN A 66 3.35 -2.02 0.82
CA ASN A 66 3.92 -1.41 2.01
C ASN A 66 2.91 -0.55 2.79
N GLN A 67 2.02 0.17 2.10
CA GLN A 67 0.96 0.93 2.76
C GLN A 67 -0.05 0.02 3.46
N GLU A 68 -0.41 -1.10 2.84
CA GLU A 68 -1.28 -2.11 3.46
C GLU A 68 -0.64 -2.69 4.73
N HIS A 69 0.65 -3.04 4.68
CA HIS A 69 1.38 -3.52 5.84
C HIS A 69 1.50 -2.45 6.94
N GLU A 70 1.69 -1.18 6.60
CA GLU A 70 1.73 -0.07 7.57
C GLU A 70 0.39 0.07 8.30
N VAL A 71 -0.74 -0.06 7.58
CA VAL A 71 -2.08 -0.03 8.16
C VAL A 71 -2.30 -1.24 9.08
N GLU A 72 -1.95 -2.45 8.64
CA GLU A 72 -2.07 -3.66 9.45
C GLU A 72 -1.24 -3.56 10.74
N LEU A 73 -0.01 -3.06 10.65
CA LEU A 73 0.85 -2.85 11.81
C LEU A 73 0.24 -1.87 12.81
N GLU A 74 -0.40 -0.80 12.34
CA GLU A 74 -1.02 0.18 13.23
C GLU A 74 -2.26 -0.39 13.93
N LEU A 75 -3.08 -1.16 13.23
CA LEU A 75 -4.22 -1.89 13.81
C LEU A 75 -3.76 -2.88 14.89
N LEU A 76 -2.70 -3.65 14.62
CA LEU A 76 -2.15 -4.60 15.59
C LEU A 76 -1.59 -3.91 16.84
N LYS A 77 -1.00 -2.72 16.71
CA LYS A 77 -0.56 -1.93 17.87
C LYS A 77 -1.76 -1.45 18.68
N GLU A 78 -2.79 -0.93 18.03
CA GLU A 78 -4.01 -0.47 18.72
C GLU A 78 -4.66 -1.61 19.51
N ASP A 79 -4.82 -2.78 18.89
CA ASP A 79 -5.33 -3.99 19.56
C ASP A 79 -4.45 -4.39 20.75
N ASN A 80 -3.12 -4.30 20.61
CA ASN A 80 -2.19 -4.62 21.70
C ASN A 80 -2.36 -3.66 22.89
N GLU A 81 -2.49 -2.36 22.63
CA GLU A 81 -2.70 -1.34 23.68
C GLU A 81 -4.04 -1.57 24.41
N GLN A 82 -5.09 -1.93 23.69
CA GLN A 82 -6.37 -2.27 24.29
C GLN A 82 -6.27 -3.51 25.18
N LEU A 83 -5.57 -4.56 24.73
CA LEU A 83 -5.35 -5.79 25.51
C LEU A 83 -4.55 -5.52 26.79
N ILE A 84 -3.51 -4.68 26.72
CA ILE A 84 -2.72 -4.29 27.90
C ILE A 84 -3.62 -3.57 28.91
N THR A 85 -4.41 -2.60 28.45
CA THR A 85 -5.31 -1.82 29.31
C THR A 85 -6.33 -2.73 30.02
N GLN A 86 -6.91 -3.69 29.30
CA GLN A 86 -7.84 -4.66 29.86
C GLN A 86 -7.16 -5.57 30.90
N TYR A 87 -5.96 -6.07 30.58
CA TYR A 87 -5.17 -6.89 31.49
C TYR A 87 -4.85 -6.15 32.80
N GLU A 88 -4.42 -4.90 32.72
CA GLU A 88 -4.11 -4.10 33.91
C GLU A 88 -5.35 -3.87 34.79
N ARG A 89 -6.50 -3.60 34.16
CA ARG A 89 -7.77 -3.45 34.87
C ARG A 89 -8.16 -4.73 35.60
N GLU A 90 -8.09 -5.87 34.92
CA GLU A 90 -8.45 -7.17 35.50
C GLU A 90 -7.50 -7.54 36.66
N LYS A 91 -6.20 -7.31 36.47
CA LYS A 91 -5.19 -7.50 37.51
C LYS A 91 -5.47 -6.64 38.76
N ALA A 92 -5.89 -5.39 38.58
CA ALA A 92 -6.25 -4.50 39.69
C ALA A 92 -7.50 -4.97 40.42
N LEU A 93 -8.55 -5.37 39.69
CA LEU A 93 -9.79 -5.91 40.27
C LEU A 93 -9.54 -7.18 41.08
N ARG A 94 -8.70 -8.08 40.56
CA ARG A 94 -8.33 -9.32 41.26
C ARG A 94 -7.60 -9.04 42.57
N LYS A 95 -6.66 -8.09 42.56
CA LYS A 95 -5.94 -7.68 43.77
C LYS A 95 -6.90 -7.13 44.84
N GLN A 96 -7.88 -6.32 44.44
CA GLN A 96 -8.89 -5.79 45.38
C GLN A 96 -9.82 -6.85 45.95
N ALA A 97 -10.10 -7.93 45.20
CA ALA A 97 -10.96 -9.02 45.67
C ALA A 97 -10.24 -9.99 46.63
N GLU A 98 -8.90 -9.97 46.65
CA GLU A 98 -8.06 -10.80 47.51
C GLU A 98 -7.68 -10.09 48.84
N GLU A 99 -8.04 -8.81 49.02
CA GLU A 99 -7.91 -8.01 50.26
C GLU A 99 -9.21 -8.00 51.09
#